data_AF-C9ZA65-F1
#
_entry.id   AF-C9ZA65-F1
#
_cell.length_a   1.000
_cell.length_b   1.000
_cell.length_c   1.000
_cell.angle_alpha   90.00
_cell.angle_beta   90.00
_cell.angle_gamma   90.00
#
_symmetry.space_group_name_H-M   'P 1'
#
loop_
_entity.id
_entity.type
_entity.pdbx_description
1 polymer ?
#
loop_
_entity_poly.entity_id
_entity_poly.type
_entity_poly.pdbx_seq_one_letter_code
_entity_poly.pdbx_strand_id
1 'polypeptide(L)'
;MAVFASVAVAAALLLGACGDSGGLVSAGATSTASGPTRLWPGEPPASSPAYDYGEAETEVVKGVEVPGGDVREVDPVAVVRAEIAAHPEMYSGSDAAYGGTTRRMADCEGDGDRAECPVLRAYYRDLTGDGHDDLVLGFRLLPGNQTAVRMYTLRAHRLVQVLASDDAVLAVELAGRTVIIRSPAAIVGYEYRTQWSWDEEQQAMLLTRDEILRVGGPARPSPTGATTAPAATARPSSSGGPR
;
A
#
# COMPACT_ATOMS: atom_id res chain seq x y z
N MET A 1 -21.75 -5.12 71.95
CA MET A 1 -20.56 -5.67 71.26
C MET A 1 -20.96 -6.88 70.42
N ALA A 2 -21.60 -6.68 69.26
CA ALA A 2 -22.01 -7.80 68.40
C ALA A 2 -22.24 -7.35 66.94
N VAL A 3 -21.39 -6.44 66.43
CA VAL A 3 -21.51 -5.93 65.04
C VAL A 3 -20.19 -6.04 64.26
N PHE A 4 -19.08 -6.36 64.93
CA PHE A 4 -17.77 -6.49 64.27
C PHE A 4 -17.45 -7.91 63.75
N ALA A 5 -18.22 -8.94 64.14
CA ALA A 5 -17.96 -10.31 63.69
C ALA A 5 -18.56 -10.62 62.30
N SER A 6 -19.59 -9.88 61.86
CA SER A 6 -20.33 -10.20 60.64
C SER A 6 -19.70 -9.65 59.36
N VAL A 7 -18.86 -8.60 59.46
CA VAL A 7 -18.21 -7.98 58.29
C VAL A 7 -16.94 -8.75 57.87
N ALA A 8 -16.27 -9.42 58.79
CA ALA A 8 -15.05 -10.17 58.50
C ALA A 8 -15.32 -11.46 57.68
N VAL A 9 -16.48 -12.09 57.85
CA VAL A 9 -16.83 -13.33 57.12
C VAL A 9 -17.26 -13.04 55.68
N ALA A 10 -17.90 -11.90 55.42
CA ALA A 10 -18.32 -11.51 54.07
C ALA A 10 -17.15 -11.12 53.17
N ALA A 11 -16.07 -10.55 53.73
CA ALA A 11 -14.88 -10.17 52.97
C ALA A 11 -14.02 -11.37 52.55
N ALA A 12 -14.08 -12.50 53.28
CA ALA A 12 -13.32 -13.71 52.95
C ALA A 12 -13.91 -14.51 51.77
N LEU A 13 -15.19 -14.34 51.46
CA LEU A 13 -15.87 -15.07 50.38
C LEU A 13 -15.66 -14.45 48.98
N LEU A 14 -15.13 -13.23 48.89
CA LEU A 14 -14.91 -12.53 47.61
C LEU A 14 -13.54 -12.81 46.97
N LEU A 15 -12.66 -13.57 47.63
CA LEU A 15 -11.32 -13.92 47.12
C LEU A 15 -11.30 -15.26 46.33
N GLY A 16 -12.44 -15.93 46.18
CA GLY A 16 -12.55 -17.27 45.58
C GLY A 16 -12.91 -17.33 44.10
N ALA A 17 -13.00 -16.21 43.38
CA ALA A 17 -13.33 -16.21 41.95
C ALA A 17 -12.07 -16.08 41.07
N CYS A 18 -11.06 -16.92 41.33
CA CYS A 18 -10.07 -17.21 40.29
C CYS A 18 -10.77 -18.11 39.27
N GLY A 19 -11.10 -17.53 38.12
CA GLY A 19 -11.73 -18.26 37.02
C GLY A 19 -10.97 -19.53 36.71
N ASP A 20 -11.72 -20.63 36.60
CA ASP A 20 -11.25 -21.81 35.90
C ASP A 20 -10.97 -21.38 34.45
N SER A 21 -9.71 -21.04 34.20
CA SER A 21 -9.18 -20.88 32.85
C SER A 21 -9.08 -22.29 32.32
N GLY A 22 -10.20 -22.81 31.83
CA GLY A 22 -10.34 -24.18 31.34
C GLY A 22 -9.04 -24.65 30.72
N GLY A 23 -8.46 -25.70 31.29
CA GLY A 23 -7.04 -26.02 31.14
C GLY A 23 -6.57 -26.04 29.69
N LEU A 24 -5.28 -25.73 29.48
CA LEU A 24 -4.66 -25.74 28.15
C LEU A 24 -4.95 -27.08 27.46
N VAL A 25 -5.79 -27.04 26.43
CA VAL A 25 -6.08 -28.20 25.60
C VAL A 25 -5.01 -28.27 24.51
N SER A 26 -4.36 -29.43 24.39
CA SER A 26 -3.42 -29.66 23.30
C SER A 26 -4.11 -29.47 21.95
N ALA A 27 -3.53 -28.64 21.08
CA ALA A 27 -3.97 -28.48 19.69
C ALA A 27 -3.59 -29.70 18.80
N GLY A 28 -3.08 -30.78 19.41
CA GLY A 28 -2.50 -31.92 18.72
C GLY A 28 -1.03 -31.70 18.35
N ALA A 29 -0.43 -32.72 17.75
CA ALA A 29 0.93 -32.63 17.25
C ALA A 29 1.01 -31.60 16.12
N THR A 30 1.83 -30.57 16.28
CA THR A 30 2.19 -29.68 15.17
C THR A 30 3.11 -30.44 14.23
N SER A 31 2.80 -30.48 12.93
CA SER A 31 3.68 -31.09 11.93
C SER A 31 5.05 -30.43 11.98
N THR A 32 6.11 -31.23 12.02
CA THR A 32 7.47 -30.71 11.91
C THR A 32 7.64 -30.01 10.55
N ALA A 33 8.24 -28.82 10.55
CA ALA A 33 8.50 -28.08 9.32
C ALA A 33 9.45 -28.90 8.41
N SER A 34 9.00 -29.20 7.19
CA SER A 34 9.83 -29.83 6.17
C SER A 34 10.50 -28.75 5.32
N GLY A 35 11.82 -28.79 5.23
CA GLY A 35 12.57 -27.93 4.31
C GLY A 35 12.40 -28.35 2.84
N PRO A 36 12.84 -27.50 1.89
CA PRO A 36 12.77 -27.83 0.47
C PRO A 36 13.64 -29.05 0.14
N THR A 37 13.07 -30.02 -0.58
CA THR A 37 13.81 -31.18 -1.10
C THR A 37 14.40 -30.84 -2.47
N ARG A 38 15.71 -31.00 -2.64
CA ARG A 38 16.36 -30.84 -3.95
C ARG A 38 16.07 -32.06 -4.83
N LEU A 39 15.35 -31.85 -5.93
CA LEU A 39 14.97 -32.93 -6.85
C LEU A 39 16.10 -33.35 -7.80
N TRP A 40 16.95 -32.41 -8.24
CA TRP A 40 18.03 -32.63 -9.20
C TRP A 40 19.37 -32.07 -8.70
N PRO A 41 20.08 -32.75 -7.79
CA PRO A 41 21.30 -32.21 -7.17
C PRO A 41 22.51 -32.09 -8.10
N GLY A 42 22.51 -32.77 -9.25
CA GLY A 42 23.59 -32.74 -10.23
C GLY A 42 23.47 -31.63 -11.28
N GLU A 43 22.33 -30.93 -11.36
CA GLU A 43 22.16 -29.85 -12.33
C GLU A 43 22.89 -28.59 -11.86
N PRO A 44 23.74 -27.98 -12.71
CA PRO A 44 24.40 -26.73 -12.37
C PRO A 44 23.38 -25.59 -12.23
N PRO A 45 23.58 -24.64 -11.30
CA PRO A 45 22.72 -23.47 -11.19
C PRO A 45 22.81 -22.62 -12.46
N ALA A 46 21.71 -21.97 -12.82
CA ALA A 46 21.72 -20.94 -13.86
C ALA A 46 22.66 -19.80 -13.43
N SER A 47 23.47 -19.31 -14.36
CA SER A 47 24.45 -18.23 -14.13
C SER A 47 23.97 -16.85 -14.59
N SER A 48 22.81 -16.79 -15.24
CA SER A 48 22.20 -15.55 -15.73
C SER A 48 20.68 -15.67 -15.70
N PRO A 49 19.95 -14.55 -15.59
CA PRO A 49 18.50 -14.54 -15.68
C PRO A 49 18.02 -14.96 -17.07
N ALA A 50 16.80 -15.50 -17.15
CA ALA A 50 16.18 -15.90 -18.41
C ALA A 50 15.60 -14.68 -19.18
N TYR A 51 15.14 -13.68 -18.44
CA TYR A 51 14.58 -12.43 -18.96
C TYR A 51 15.11 -11.27 -18.14
N ASP A 52 15.28 -10.12 -18.78
CA ASP A 52 15.45 -8.85 -18.08
C ASP A 52 14.05 -8.28 -17.84
N TYR A 53 13.67 -8.18 -16.57
CA TYR A 53 12.37 -7.63 -16.19
C TYR A 53 12.42 -6.10 -15.99
N GLY A 54 13.55 -5.45 -16.31
CA GLY A 54 13.75 -4.02 -16.03
C GLY A 54 13.77 -3.74 -14.52
N GLU A 55 14.10 -4.74 -13.72
CA GLU A 55 14.18 -4.62 -12.27
C GLU A 55 15.28 -3.62 -11.92
N ALA A 56 14.98 -2.69 -10.99
CA ALA A 56 15.88 -1.62 -10.58
C ALA A 56 16.18 -0.52 -11.61
N GLU A 57 15.47 -0.44 -12.74
CA GLU A 57 15.64 0.68 -13.67
C GLU A 57 15.22 2.01 -13.02
N THR A 58 16.06 3.03 -13.21
CA THR A 58 15.80 4.39 -12.74
C THR A 58 16.00 5.39 -13.86
N GLU A 59 15.23 6.47 -13.84
CA GLU A 59 15.32 7.52 -14.85
C GLU A 59 15.31 8.91 -14.21
N VAL A 60 16.26 9.76 -14.60
CA VAL A 60 16.25 11.18 -14.19
C VAL A 60 15.20 11.92 -15.02
N VAL A 61 14.20 12.48 -14.35
CA VAL A 61 13.15 13.28 -15.00
C VAL A 61 13.75 14.62 -15.44
N LYS A 62 13.74 14.87 -16.75
CA LYS A 62 14.29 16.10 -17.35
C LYS A 62 13.21 17.17 -17.49
N GLY A 63 13.59 18.43 -17.30
CA GLY A 63 12.71 19.57 -17.55
C GLY A 63 11.65 19.83 -16.47
N VAL A 64 11.71 19.12 -15.35
CA VAL A 64 10.87 19.37 -14.17
C VAL A 64 11.71 20.06 -13.10
N GLU A 65 11.26 21.22 -12.66
CA GLU A 65 11.87 21.91 -11.53
C GLU A 65 11.42 21.26 -10.22
N VAL A 66 12.32 21.25 -9.24
CA VAL A 66 12.04 20.84 -7.86
C VAL A 66 12.30 22.04 -6.97
N PRO A 67 11.34 22.96 -6.82
CA PRO A 67 11.51 24.16 -6.02
C PRO A 67 11.83 23.78 -4.57
N GLY A 68 12.78 24.50 -3.96
CA GLY A 68 13.21 24.25 -2.58
C GLY A 68 13.84 22.88 -2.30
N GLY A 69 13.96 22.00 -3.30
CA GLY A 69 14.29 20.59 -3.07
C GLY A 69 13.19 19.83 -2.34
N ASP A 70 11.92 20.23 -2.47
CA ASP A 70 10.77 19.51 -1.92
C ASP A 70 9.92 18.90 -3.04
N VAL A 71 9.74 17.58 -3.02
CA VAL A 71 8.95 16.86 -4.02
C VAL A 71 7.47 17.27 -3.98
N ARG A 72 6.98 17.78 -2.84
CA ARG A 72 5.59 18.25 -2.70
C ARG A 72 5.30 19.49 -3.53
N GLU A 73 6.33 20.26 -3.88
CA GLU A 73 6.22 21.46 -4.70
C GLU A 73 6.31 21.15 -6.21
N VAL A 74 6.61 19.90 -6.58
CA VAL A 74 6.62 19.44 -7.97
C VAL A 74 5.19 19.34 -8.50
N ASP A 75 4.95 19.88 -9.69
CA ASP A 75 3.67 19.73 -10.40
C ASP A 75 3.56 18.30 -11.01
N PRO A 76 2.61 17.46 -10.55
CA PRO A 76 2.43 16.12 -11.09
C PRO A 76 2.08 16.10 -12.58
N VAL A 77 1.41 17.14 -13.10
CA VAL A 77 1.08 17.24 -14.53
C VAL A 77 2.35 17.49 -15.35
N ALA A 78 3.25 18.35 -14.87
CA ALA A 78 4.55 18.57 -15.48
C ALA A 78 5.42 17.30 -15.51
N VAL A 79 5.36 16.47 -14.47
CA VAL A 79 6.06 15.17 -14.43
C VAL A 79 5.59 14.24 -15.55
N VAL A 80 4.27 14.08 -15.72
CA VAL A 80 3.72 13.23 -16.79
C VAL A 80 4.04 13.80 -18.19
N ARG A 81 4.05 15.13 -18.34
CA ARG A 81 4.49 15.77 -19.59
C ARG A 81 5.96 15.49 -19.90
N ALA A 82 6.82 15.47 -18.88
CA ALA A 82 8.22 15.12 -19.04
C ALA A 82 8.40 13.66 -19.46
N GLU A 83 7.63 12.72 -18.90
CA GLU A 83 7.63 11.32 -19.35
C GLU A 83 7.22 11.20 -20.83
N ILE A 84 6.12 11.86 -21.22
CA ILE A 84 5.64 11.88 -22.62
C ILE A 84 6.71 12.42 -23.57
N ALA A 85 7.44 13.46 -23.16
CA ALA A 85 8.51 14.06 -23.95
C ALA A 85 9.76 13.18 -24.04
N ALA A 86 10.05 12.40 -22.99
CA ALA A 86 11.21 11.50 -22.93
C ALA A 86 11.02 10.23 -23.78
N HIS A 87 9.77 9.75 -23.89
CA HIS A 87 9.41 8.48 -24.55
C HIS A 87 8.46 8.70 -25.74
N PRO A 88 8.83 9.50 -26.76
CA PRO A 88 7.94 9.87 -27.85
C PRO A 88 7.44 8.66 -28.67
N GLU A 89 8.18 7.57 -28.73
CA GLU A 89 7.78 6.32 -29.40
C GLU A 89 6.55 5.67 -28.78
N MET A 90 6.33 5.86 -27.48
CA MET A 90 5.16 5.34 -26.78
C MET A 90 3.96 6.29 -26.87
N TYR A 91 4.22 7.60 -26.93
CA TYR A 91 3.20 8.63 -26.70
C TYR A 91 2.88 9.53 -27.91
N SER A 92 3.70 9.50 -28.97
CA SER A 92 3.61 10.42 -30.12
C SER A 92 3.72 9.70 -31.47
N GLY A 93 2.96 10.18 -32.46
CA GLY A 93 2.86 9.54 -33.78
C GLY A 93 1.52 8.83 -33.99
N SER A 94 1.25 8.41 -35.23
CA SER A 94 -0.01 7.75 -35.59
C SER A 94 -0.20 6.39 -34.91
N ASP A 95 0.91 5.71 -34.66
CA ASP A 95 0.95 4.32 -34.18
C ASP A 95 1.37 4.22 -32.70
N ALA A 96 1.42 5.35 -32.01
CA ALA A 96 1.82 5.43 -30.61
C ALA A 96 0.83 4.65 -29.72
N ALA A 97 1.37 3.71 -28.94
CA ALA A 97 0.59 2.86 -28.04
C ALA A 97 -0.28 3.68 -27.07
N TYR A 98 0.22 4.83 -26.61
CA TYR A 98 -0.40 5.67 -25.61
C TYR A 98 -0.69 7.11 -26.10
N GLY A 99 -0.86 7.30 -27.41
CA GLY A 99 -1.14 8.63 -27.98
C GLY A 99 -2.44 9.27 -27.47
N GLY A 100 -3.37 8.49 -26.91
CA GLY A 100 -4.55 9.00 -26.22
C GLY A 100 -4.22 9.75 -24.93
N THR A 101 -3.20 9.30 -24.18
CA THR A 101 -2.77 9.96 -22.94
C THR A 101 -2.26 11.36 -23.25
N THR A 102 -1.40 11.49 -24.25
CA THR A 102 -0.89 12.79 -24.74
C THR A 102 -2.01 13.76 -25.08
N ARG A 103 -3.02 13.31 -25.82
CA ARG A 103 -4.16 14.17 -26.19
C ARG A 103 -4.95 14.64 -24.98
N ARG A 104 -5.16 13.76 -23.99
CA ARG A 104 -5.92 14.06 -22.76
C ARG A 104 -5.16 14.92 -21.76
N MET A 105 -3.85 15.13 -21.93
CA MET A 105 -3.09 16.07 -21.09
C MET A 105 -3.56 17.52 -21.23
N ALA A 106 -4.24 17.89 -22.31
CA ALA A 106 -4.87 19.20 -22.46
C ALA A 106 -6.00 19.43 -21.44
N ASP A 107 -6.64 18.35 -20.96
CA ASP A 107 -7.73 18.40 -19.98
C ASP A 107 -7.21 18.69 -18.55
N CYS A 108 -5.90 18.61 -18.33
CA CYS A 108 -5.24 18.85 -17.04
C CYS A 108 -4.88 20.31 -16.76
N GLU A 109 -5.28 21.28 -17.59
CA GLU A 109 -4.94 22.71 -17.42
C GLU A 109 -6.08 23.65 -17.81
N GLY A 110 -6.02 24.89 -17.33
CA GLY A 110 -6.94 25.97 -17.71
C GLY A 110 -8.42 25.59 -17.59
N ASP A 111 -9.16 25.83 -18.67
CA ASP A 111 -10.59 25.52 -18.83
C ASP A 111 -10.86 24.06 -19.27
N GLY A 112 -9.85 23.18 -19.23
CA GLY A 112 -9.98 21.77 -19.58
C GLY A 112 -10.87 20.98 -18.61
N ASP A 113 -11.39 19.82 -19.06
CA ASP A 113 -12.23 18.98 -18.22
C ASP A 113 -11.41 18.16 -17.23
N ARG A 114 -11.33 18.62 -15.98
CA ARG A 114 -10.58 17.97 -14.91
C ARG A 114 -11.00 16.53 -14.63
N ALA A 115 -12.23 16.13 -14.98
CA ALA A 115 -12.67 14.75 -14.85
C ALA A 115 -12.03 13.83 -15.89
N GLU A 116 -11.58 14.38 -17.03
CA GLU A 116 -10.99 13.65 -18.15
C GLU A 116 -9.44 13.72 -18.16
N CYS A 117 -8.84 14.55 -17.29
CA CYS A 117 -7.40 14.58 -17.08
C CYS A 117 -6.88 13.18 -16.67
N PRO A 118 -5.90 12.60 -17.39
CA PRO A 118 -5.46 11.24 -17.14
C PRO A 118 -4.59 11.13 -15.89
N VAL A 119 -4.10 12.24 -15.36
CA VAL A 119 -3.24 12.29 -14.17
C VAL A 119 -4.08 12.13 -12.91
N LEU A 120 -3.78 11.10 -12.13
CA LEU A 120 -4.43 10.82 -10.86
C LEU A 120 -3.83 11.69 -9.75
N ARG A 121 -4.52 11.71 -8.61
CA ARG A 121 -4.04 12.42 -7.42
C ARG A 121 -2.69 11.87 -6.97
N ALA A 122 -1.69 12.75 -6.88
CA ALA A 122 -0.39 12.46 -6.30
C ALA A 122 -0.48 12.12 -4.81
N TYR A 123 0.38 11.20 -4.36
CA TYR A 123 0.53 10.84 -2.95
C TYR A 123 1.99 11.02 -2.51
N TYR A 124 2.18 11.55 -1.30
CA TYR A 124 3.50 11.89 -0.78
C TYR A 124 3.75 11.17 0.54
N ARG A 125 4.87 10.45 0.63
CA ARG A 125 5.30 9.74 1.84
C ARG A 125 6.78 9.42 1.75
N ASP A 126 7.48 9.46 2.88
CA ASP A 126 8.82 8.87 3.00
C ASP A 126 8.76 7.34 2.85
N LEU A 127 9.11 6.86 1.65
CA LEU A 127 9.11 5.45 1.25
C LEU A 127 10.54 4.92 1.14
N THR A 128 11.52 5.78 0.85
CA THR A 128 12.95 5.43 0.88
C THR A 128 13.46 5.25 2.31
N GLY A 129 12.95 6.05 3.27
CA GLY A 129 13.37 6.08 4.67
C GLY A 129 14.46 7.10 4.97
N ASP A 130 14.69 8.06 4.07
CA ASP A 130 15.71 9.11 4.24
C ASP A 130 15.19 10.34 5.01
N GLY A 131 13.92 10.32 5.44
CA GLY A 131 13.27 11.41 6.17
C GLY A 131 12.65 12.48 5.27
N HIS A 132 12.74 12.33 3.95
CA HIS A 132 12.09 13.17 2.96
C HIS A 132 10.94 12.42 2.30
N ASP A 133 9.90 13.16 1.89
CA ASP A 133 8.81 12.52 1.15
C ASP A 133 9.23 12.17 -0.26
N ASP A 134 8.71 11.03 -0.73
CA ASP A 134 8.72 10.59 -2.12
C ASP A 134 7.34 10.81 -2.74
N LEU A 135 7.28 10.88 -4.07
CA LEU A 135 6.05 11.06 -4.85
C LEU A 135 5.62 9.73 -5.47
N VAL A 136 4.42 9.26 -5.16
CA VAL A 136 3.72 8.21 -5.91
C VAL A 136 2.69 8.86 -6.82
N LEU A 137 2.77 8.58 -8.11
CA LEU A 137 1.92 9.16 -9.14
C LEU A 137 1.33 8.08 -10.03
N GLY A 138 0.02 8.17 -10.26
CA GLY A 138 -0.65 7.34 -11.25
C GLY A 138 -1.16 8.17 -12.42
N PHE A 139 -1.18 7.61 -13.63
CA PHE A 139 -1.88 8.21 -14.76
C PHE A 139 -2.38 7.15 -15.76
N ARG A 140 -3.46 7.47 -16.47
CA ARG A 140 -4.09 6.54 -17.41
C ARG A 140 -3.27 6.42 -18.70
N LEU A 141 -3.06 5.18 -19.14
CA LEU A 141 -2.42 4.84 -20.41
C LEU A 141 -3.52 4.55 -21.44
N LEU A 142 -3.63 5.41 -22.46
CA LEU A 142 -4.77 5.45 -23.38
C LEU A 142 -4.33 5.30 -24.85
N PRO A 143 -5.02 4.48 -25.65
CA PRO A 143 -6.27 3.76 -25.31
C PRO A 143 -6.04 2.53 -24.43
N GLY A 144 -7.09 2.12 -23.69
CA GLY A 144 -7.06 0.91 -22.87
C GLY A 144 -7.56 1.15 -21.46
N ASN A 145 -7.31 0.16 -20.60
CA ASN A 145 -7.64 0.17 -19.16
C ASN A 145 -6.39 0.17 -18.27
N GLN A 146 -5.20 0.36 -18.86
CA GLN A 146 -3.95 0.38 -18.11
C GLN A 146 -3.76 1.71 -17.39
N THR A 147 -3.05 1.64 -16.28
CA THR A 147 -2.63 2.77 -15.46
C THR A 147 -1.15 2.61 -15.17
N ALA A 148 -0.38 3.61 -15.54
CA ALA A 148 0.99 3.75 -15.10
C ALA A 148 0.99 4.11 -13.62
N VAL A 149 1.79 3.40 -12.83
CA VAL A 149 2.15 3.73 -11.45
C VAL A 149 3.63 4.02 -11.45
N ARG A 150 3.98 5.20 -10.94
CA ARG A 150 5.35 5.69 -10.83
C ARG A 150 5.64 6.07 -9.39
N MET A 151 6.89 5.89 -8.98
CA MET A 151 7.42 6.50 -7.76
C MET A 151 8.65 7.32 -8.10
N TYR A 152 8.74 8.50 -7.50
CA TYR A 152 9.86 9.42 -7.68
C TYR A 152 10.44 9.83 -6.34
N THR A 153 11.76 9.96 -6.30
CA THR A 153 12.51 10.49 -5.16
C THR A 153 13.46 11.58 -5.61
N LEU A 154 13.97 12.38 -4.68
CA LEU A 154 14.95 13.42 -4.96
C LEU A 154 16.36 12.92 -4.74
N ARG A 155 17.17 12.95 -5.80
CA ARG A 155 18.59 12.56 -5.75
C ARG A 155 19.46 13.65 -6.34
N ALA A 156 20.40 14.15 -5.55
CA ALA A 156 21.29 15.25 -5.94
C ALA A 156 20.52 16.43 -6.57
N HIS A 157 19.41 16.81 -5.93
CA HIS A 157 18.48 17.88 -6.37
C HIS A 157 17.77 17.64 -7.71
N ARG A 158 17.69 16.39 -8.15
CA ARG A 158 16.94 15.99 -9.35
C ARG A 158 15.84 15.02 -8.98
N LEU A 159 14.70 15.15 -9.63
CA LEU A 159 13.62 14.17 -9.55
C LEU A 159 14.05 12.91 -10.33
N VAL A 160 14.01 11.76 -9.67
CA VAL A 160 14.40 10.47 -10.25
C VAL A 160 13.24 9.50 -10.09
N GLN A 161 12.78 8.93 -11.19
CA GLN A 161 11.87 7.80 -11.21
C GLN A 161 12.59 6.56 -10.70
N VAL A 162 12.03 5.94 -9.67
CA VAL A 162 12.59 4.76 -8.99
C VAL A 162 11.63 3.56 -8.96
N LEU A 163 10.40 3.73 -9.46
CA LEU A 163 9.46 2.65 -9.75
C LEU A 163 8.74 2.98 -11.06
N ALA A 164 8.66 2.01 -11.96
CA ALA A 164 7.80 2.05 -13.12
C ALA A 164 7.00 0.75 -13.23
N SER A 165 5.68 0.85 -13.19
CA SER A 165 4.79 -0.30 -13.38
C SER A 165 3.58 0.13 -14.18
N ASP A 166 3.24 -0.64 -15.23
CA ASP A 166 2.08 -0.42 -16.07
C ASP A 166 1.17 -1.64 -15.97
N ASP A 167 -0.06 -1.47 -15.46
CA ASP A 167 -0.99 -2.60 -15.28
C ASP A 167 -2.45 -2.15 -15.35
N ALA A 168 -3.39 -3.10 -15.45
CA ALA A 168 -4.82 -2.89 -15.28
C ALA A 168 -5.17 -2.71 -13.78
N VAL A 169 -4.66 -1.64 -13.18
CA VAL A 169 -4.71 -1.37 -11.75
C VAL A 169 -6.15 -1.34 -11.21
N LEU A 170 -6.41 -2.19 -10.21
CA LEU A 170 -7.60 -2.17 -9.36
C LEU A 170 -7.41 -1.26 -8.15
N ALA A 171 -6.23 -1.34 -7.52
CA ALA A 171 -5.88 -0.54 -6.36
C ALA A 171 -4.37 -0.36 -6.25
N VAL A 172 -3.96 0.78 -5.68
CA VAL A 172 -2.60 1.04 -5.19
C VAL A 172 -2.70 1.32 -3.71
N GLU A 173 -1.96 0.56 -2.91
CA GLU A 173 -2.01 0.59 -1.45
C GLU A 173 -0.60 0.78 -0.88
N LEU A 174 -0.51 1.35 0.32
CA LEU A 174 0.75 1.46 1.06
C LEU A 174 0.67 0.66 2.36
N ALA A 175 1.70 -0.16 2.60
CA ALA A 175 1.89 -0.86 3.85
C ALA A 175 3.28 -0.52 4.40
N GLY A 176 3.34 0.46 5.30
CA GLY A 176 4.63 1.02 5.73
C GLY A 176 5.32 1.72 4.56
N ARG A 177 6.48 1.21 4.15
CA ARG A 177 7.28 1.70 3.00
C ARG A 177 7.10 0.86 1.73
N THR A 178 6.19 -0.12 1.76
CA THR A 178 5.92 -1.01 0.62
C THR A 178 4.76 -0.47 -0.19
N VAL A 179 4.97 -0.35 -1.50
CA VAL A 179 3.91 -0.04 -2.48
C VAL A 179 3.31 -1.36 -2.97
N ILE A 180 2.00 -1.50 -2.87
CA ILE A 180 1.27 -2.69 -3.27
C ILE A 180 0.35 -2.34 -4.43
N ILE A 181 0.51 -3.03 -5.57
CA ILE A 181 -0.35 -2.86 -6.74
C ILE A 181 -1.20 -4.11 -6.88
N ARG A 182 -2.52 -3.91 -7.00
CA ARG A 182 -3.49 -4.98 -7.27
C ARG A 182 -4.02 -4.85 -8.69
N SER A 183 -4.05 -5.95 -9.42
CA SER A 183 -4.57 -6.02 -10.79
C SER A 183 -5.28 -7.36 -11.02
N PRO A 184 -6.21 -7.45 -12.00
CA PRO A 184 -6.88 -8.70 -12.28
C PRO A 184 -5.88 -9.74 -12.83
N ALA A 185 -6.00 -10.98 -12.37
CA ALA A 185 -5.25 -12.08 -12.98
C ALA A 185 -6.00 -12.61 -14.21
N ALA A 186 -5.28 -13.30 -15.10
CA ALA A 186 -5.89 -14.02 -16.23
C ALA A 186 -6.80 -15.19 -15.78
N ILE A 187 -6.67 -15.60 -14.52
CA ILE A 187 -7.46 -16.67 -13.91
C ILE A 187 -8.71 -16.05 -13.29
N VAL A 188 -9.89 -16.51 -13.69
CA VAL A 188 -11.17 -16.01 -13.17
C VAL A 188 -11.23 -16.16 -11.64
N GLY A 189 -11.59 -15.07 -10.96
CA GLY A 189 -11.67 -15.02 -9.50
C GLY A 189 -10.31 -14.93 -8.81
N TYR A 190 -9.29 -14.45 -9.51
CA TYR A 190 -7.96 -14.18 -8.96
C TYR A 190 -7.47 -12.78 -9.34
N GLU A 191 -6.59 -12.25 -8.50
CA GLU A 191 -5.88 -10.99 -8.70
C GLU A 191 -4.39 -11.21 -8.51
N TYR A 192 -3.57 -10.44 -9.22
CA TYR A 192 -2.18 -10.22 -8.85
C TYR A 192 -2.10 -9.23 -7.69
N ARG A 193 -1.16 -9.46 -6.79
CA ARG A 193 -0.74 -8.53 -5.75
C ARG A 193 0.78 -8.44 -5.80
N THR A 194 1.29 -7.40 -6.45
CA THR A 194 2.72 -7.12 -6.53
C THR A 194 3.11 -6.14 -5.42
N GLN A 195 4.28 -6.35 -4.83
CA GLN A 195 4.80 -5.54 -3.74
C GLN A 195 6.19 -5.03 -4.08
N TRP A 196 6.35 -3.72 -3.98
CA TRP A 196 7.56 -3.00 -4.31
C TRP A 196 8.13 -2.37 -3.06
N SER A 197 9.43 -2.48 -2.82
CA SER A 197 10.09 -1.89 -1.65
C SER A 197 11.44 -1.33 -2.04
N TRP A 198 11.82 -0.24 -1.36
CA TRP A 198 13.09 0.45 -1.60
C TRP A 198 14.27 -0.45 -1.27
N ASP A 199 15.23 -0.50 -2.19
CA ASP A 199 16.53 -1.12 -1.98
C ASP A 199 17.63 -0.05 -2.00
N GLU A 200 18.36 0.05 -0.89
CA GLU A 200 19.41 1.05 -0.72
C GLU A 200 20.63 0.81 -1.61
N GLU A 201 20.89 -0.42 -2.03
CA GLU A 201 22.06 -0.71 -2.87
C GLU A 201 21.75 -0.39 -4.34
N GLN A 202 20.56 -0.78 -4.80
CA GLN A 202 20.08 -0.51 -6.16
C GLN A 202 19.59 0.93 -6.35
N GLN A 203 19.27 1.62 -5.26
CA GLN A 203 18.67 2.96 -5.30
C GLN A 203 17.39 2.98 -6.15
N ALA A 204 16.59 1.92 -6.05
CA ALA A 204 15.35 1.71 -6.79
C ALA A 204 14.32 0.94 -5.95
N MET A 205 13.05 1.01 -6.34
CA MET A 205 12.01 0.13 -5.81
C MET A 205 12.09 -1.22 -6.52
N LEU A 206 12.32 -2.28 -5.77
CA LEU A 206 12.38 -3.64 -6.31
C LEU A 206 11.07 -4.38 -6.09
N LEU A 207 10.66 -5.19 -7.06
CA LEU A 207 9.58 -6.16 -6.91
C LEU A 207 10.05 -7.23 -5.91
N THR A 208 9.55 -7.18 -4.68
CA THR A 208 9.95 -8.11 -3.61
C THR A 208 8.99 -9.28 -3.45
N ARG A 209 7.77 -9.16 -3.98
CA ARG A 209 6.77 -10.22 -3.94
C ARG A 209 5.76 -10.04 -5.06
N ASP A 210 5.46 -11.14 -5.76
CA ASP A 210 4.38 -11.25 -6.73
C ASP A 210 3.54 -12.47 -6.39
N GLU A 211 2.25 -12.26 -6.15
CA GLU A 211 1.31 -13.28 -5.69
C GLU A 211 0.05 -13.29 -6.54
N ILE A 212 -0.40 -14.48 -6.94
CA ILE A 212 -1.73 -14.69 -7.52
C ILE A 212 -2.67 -15.14 -6.41
N LEU A 213 -3.59 -14.26 -6.00
CA LEU A 213 -4.50 -14.46 -4.88
C LEU A 213 -5.93 -14.69 -5.35
N ARG A 214 -6.61 -15.70 -4.77
CA ARG A 214 -8.04 -15.92 -5.03
C ARG A 214 -8.83 -14.80 -4.38
N VAL A 215 -9.75 -14.20 -5.13
CA VAL A 215 -10.68 -13.17 -4.67
C VAL A 215 -12.12 -13.64 -4.82
N GLY A 216 -13.01 -13.25 -3.89
CA GLY A 216 -14.45 -13.55 -3.97
C GLY A 216 -14.96 -14.80 -3.24
N GLY A 217 -14.34 -15.24 -2.14
CA GLY A 217 -14.93 -16.22 -1.21
C GLY A 217 -15.84 -15.58 -0.16
N PRO A 218 -16.70 -16.33 0.56
CA PRO A 218 -17.49 -15.77 1.67
C PRO A 218 -16.55 -15.10 2.67
N ALA A 219 -16.82 -13.83 2.98
CA ALA A 219 -16.04 -13.06 3.94
C ALA A 219 -15.91 -13.87 5.23
N ARG A 220 -14.68 -14.19 5.63
CA ARG A 220 -14.43 -14.77 6.95
C ARG A 220 -14.91 -13.73 7.96
N PRO A 221 -15.82 -14.05 8.91
CA PRO A 221 -16.24 -13.10 9.92
C PRO A 221 -14.99 -12.55 10.60
N SER A 222 -14.73 -11.26 10.43
CA SER A 222 -13.73 -10.59 11.25
C SER A 222 -14.20 -10.73 12.69
N PRO A 223 -13.34 -11.10 13.66
CA PRO A 223 -13.73 -11.06 15.05
C PRO A 223 -13.97 -9.59 15.39
N THR A 224 -15.24 -9.18 15.42
CA THR A 224 -15.63 -7.88 15.91
C THR A 224 -15.24 -7.86 17.38
N GLY A 225 -14.14 -7.18 17.70
CA GLY A 225 -13.80 -6.87 19.09
C GLY A 225 -14.99 -6.14 19.69
N ALA A 226 -15.68 -6.78 20.61
CA ALA A 226 -16.75 -6.17 21.37
C ALA A 226 -16.15 -5.00 22.17
N THR A 227 -16.28 -3.78 21.64
CA THR A 227 -16.00 -2.57 22.38
C THR A 227 -17.18 -2.35 23.31
N THR A 228 -17.07 -2.85 24.54
CA THR A 228 -18.00 -2.51 25.62
C THR A 228 -17.78 -1.04 25.98
N ALA A 229 -18.63 -0.15 25.46
CA ALA A 229 -18.64 1.25 25.87
C ALA A 229 -19.04 1.35 27.36
N PRO A 230 -18.34 2.14 28.20
CA PRO A 230 -18.80 2.41 29.55
C PRO A 230 -20.02 3.32 29.51
N ALA A 231 -21.12 2.90 30.13
CA ALA A 231 -22.31 3.71 30.31
C ALA A 231 -21.99 4.91 31.23
N ALA A 232 -22.21 6.12 30.72
CA ALA A 232 -22.11 7.35 31.50
C ALA A 232 -23.26 7.40 32.53
N THR A 233 -22.92 7.29 33.81
CA THR A 233 -23.87 7.46 34.92
C THR A 233 -24.24 8.94 35.05
N ALA A 234 -25.52 9.24 34.85
CA ALA A 234 -26.10 10.56 35.01
C ALA A 234 -25.94 11.09 36.45
N ARG A 235 -25.46 12.32 36.60
CA ARG A 235 -25.49 13.09 37.85
C ARG A 235 -26.92 13.57 38.13
N PRO A 236 -27.50 13.34 39.31
CA PRO A 236 -28.72 14.03 39.71
C PRO A 236 -28.39 15.45 40.19
N SER A 237 -29.05 16.43 39.57
CA SER A 237 -29.07 17.84 39.97
C SER A 237 -29.93 18.04 41.23
N SER A 238 -29.38 18.71 42.24
CA SER A 238 -30.09 19.18 43.43
C SER A 238 -30.10 20.71 43.50
N SER A 239 -31.29 21.29 43.36
CA SER A 239 -31.71 22.62 43.84
C SER A 239 -33.19 22.76 43.42
N GLY A 240 -34.21 22.98 44.23
CA GLY A 240 -34.32 23.55 45.57
C GLY A 240 -35.44 24.60 45.54
N GLY A 241 -36.64 24.27 46.05
CA GLY A 241 -37.75 25.19 46.40
C GLY A 241 -38.52 25.86 45.24
N PRO A 242 -39.80 26.31 45.43
CA PRO A 242 -40.25 27.04 46.63
C PRO A 242 -41.69 26.76 47.17
N ARG A 243 -41.88 27.22 48.41
CA ARG A 243 -43.13 27.55 49.18
C ARG A 243 -44.17 26.48 49.47
#